data_AF-A0A7S3TYB8-F1
#
_entry.id   AF-A0A7S3TYB8-F1
#
_cell.length_a   1.000
_cell.length_b   1.000
_cell.length_c   1.000
_cell.angle_alpha   90.00
_cell.angle_beta   90.00
_cell.angle_gamma   90.00
#
_symmetry.space_group_name_H-M   'P 1'
#
loop_
_entity.id
_entity.type
_entity.pdbx_description
1 polymer ?
#
loop_
_entity_poly.entity_id
_entity_poly.type
_entity_poly.pdbx_seq_one_letter_code
_entity_poly.pdbx_strand_id
1 'polypeptide(L)'
;APDGYSWTRGWFTSYSGGTSYSGTGPSGDHTTGSGSYLYTEASGRSNKLHQLESPLFSLQQAATLSFFYHMHDALRLYMGTLSIEAYNNETGWTTLWSRTGDQGNSWLDAAVILPASATKVRFKGLTGSGFRSDMALDDVSFMQFTPPPPPSAPPLPPLPPPSPPLSPPPPLPPLSPDFVAAASEAELRNLIQDALADVSIYLPPSADFKLGSQISCSSSINVTVASSGEGATLDGQEQSGLFYLEGGCSLTLRGLILVNGRAAQGGVVYASGAGDVEIIDSDVRDCSAYTSGGVVSADQNSGAVSIRGSTVTGCSAGTSGGVVNAYYSGAVSISGSNVSGCSAGSDGGVVRAYNSEPLSIAGVDFTDNKANSGSVLHLSSTPSSISDASFTANIAGDGVTIQTLNSLIDWGCRLGSWMPRKG
;
A
#
# COMPACT_ATOMS: atom_id res chain seq x y z
N ALA A 1 11.80 8.61 -19.03
CA ALA A 1 11.17 8.78 -17.72
C ALA A 1 9.89 7.96 -17.71
N PRO A 2 9.55 7.33 -16.57
CA PRO A 2 8.45 6.41 -16.43
C PRO A 2 7.17 7.15 -16.04
N ASP A 3 6.48 7.70 -17.04
CA ASP A 3 5.17 8.32 -16.92
C ASP A 3 4.64 8.61 -18.33
N GLY A 4 3.45 8.11 -18.64
CA GLY A 4 2.76 8.30 -19.93
C GLY A 4 2.30 9.73 -20.21
N TYR A 5 2.98 10.74 -19.69
CA TYR A 5 2.79 12.16 -20.00
C TYR A 5 4.09 12.74 -20.54
N SER A 6 4.03 13.33 -21.73
CA SER A 6 5.19 13.83 -22.44
C SER A 6 5.67 15.16 -21.85
N TRP A 7 6.70 15.09 -21.00
CA TRP A 7 7.59 16.24 -20.77
C TRP A 7 8.07 16.74 -22.14
N THR A 8 7.93 18.03 -22.44
CA THR A 8 8.49 18.61 -23.66
C THR A 8 10.00 18.65 -23.48
N ARG A 9 10.69 17.59 -23.94
CA ARG A 9 12.14 17.43 -23.85
C ARG A 9 12.84 18.49 -24.72
N GLY A 10 13.10 19.65 -24.13
CA GLY A 10 14.12 20.57 -24.60
C GLY A 10 15.51 20.02 -24.27
N TRP A 11 15.94 18.98 -25.00
CA TRP A 11 17.31 18.45 -25.03
C TRP A 11 17.99 18.13 -23.68
N PHE A 12 17.24 17.73 -22.66
CA PHE A 12 17.79 16.96 -21.54
C PHE A 12 17.81 15.48 -21.93
N THR A 13 18.98 14.85 -21.86
CA THR A 13 19.16 13.44 -22.25
C THR A 13 19.37 12.61 -20.98
N SER A 14 18.71 11.45 -20.86
CA SER A 14 19.00 10.47 -19.81
C SER A 14 20.28 9.73 -20.17
N TYR A 15 21.25 9.70 -19.26
CA TYR A 15 22.55 9.05 -19.50
C TYR A 15 22.91 8.10 -18.37
N SER A 16 23.48 6.96 -18.72
CA SER A 16 24.03 5.97 -17.79
C SER A 16 25.55 5.91 -17.99
N GLY A 17 26.32 6.48 -17.07
CA GLY A 17 27.79 6.60 -17.13
C GLY A 17 28.31 8.02 -16.92
N GLY A 18 29.63 8.21 -16.99
CA GLY A 18 30.26 9.53 -17.01
C GLY A 18 30.12 10.20 -18.37
N THR A 19 29.93 11.52 -18.41
CA THR A 19 29.89 12.29 -19.67
C THR A 19 31.09 11.95 -20.56
N SER A 20 30.85 11.91 -21.88
CA SER A 20 31.80 11.38 -22.88
C SER A 20 33.14 12.14 -22.96
N TYR A 21 33.30 13.26 -22.26
CA TYR A 21 34.45 14.13 -22.35
C TYR A 21 35.04 14.47 -20.97
N SER A 22 36.35 14.34 -20.84
CA SER A 22 37.05 14.58 -19.58
C SER A 22 37.00 16.06 -19.17
N GLY A 23 36.35 16.36 -18.04
CA GLY A 23 36.40 17.66 -17.35
C GLY A 23 35.16 18.57 -17.50
N THR A 24 33.97 18.00 -17.70
CA THR A 24 32.65 18.65 -17.57
C THR A 24 31.58 17.58 -17.27
N GLY A 25 30.57 17.90 -16.46
CA GLY A 25 29.52 16.95 -16.04
C GLY A 25 29.96 15.89 -15.02
N PRO A 26 29.01 15.12 -14.45
CA PRO A 26 29.28 14.16 -13.39
C PRO A 26 29.83 12.82 -13.92
N SER A 27 30.55 12.09 -13.08
CA SER A 27 31.07 10.74 -13.40
C SER A 27 30.01 9.63 -13.32
N GLY A 28 28.86 9.91 -12.73
CA GLY A 28 27.73 9.00 -12.50
C GLY A 28 26.57 9.73 -11.82
N ASP A 29 25.44 9.05 -11.63
CA ASP A 29 24.29 9.57 -10.87
C ASP A 29 24.67 9.86 -9.41
N HIS A 30 23.84 10.63 -8.73
CA HIS A 30 24.07 10.99 -7.32
C HIS A 30 23.84 9.79 -6.39
N THR A 31 22.76 9.01 -6.59
CA THR A 31 22.35 7.97 -5.64
C THR A 31 23.30 6.77 -5.60
N THR A 32 23.68 6.21 -6.76
CA THR A 32 24.44 4.96 -6.82
C THR A 32 25.82 5.07 -7.48
N GLY A 33 26.11 6.18 -8.16
CA GLY A 33 27.28 6.36 -9.02
C GLY A 33 27.25 5.56 -10.35
N SER A 34 26.22 4.74 -10.60
CA SER A 34 26.06 3.91 -11.80
C SER A 34 24.64 3.91 -12.41
N GLY A 35 23.73 4.67 -11.83
CA GLY A 35 22.35 4.89 -12.28
C GLY A 35 22.25 5.92 -13.41
N SER A 36 21.13 6.64 -13.45
CA SER A 36 20.82 7.60 -14.52
C SER A 36 20.46 8.97 -13.95
N TYR A 37 20.96 10.02 -14.60
CA TYR A 37 20.65 11.41 -14.29
C TYR A 37 20.22 12.17 -15.56
N LEU A 38 19.66 13.37 -15.38
CA LEU A 38 19.34 14.28 -16.47
C LEU A 38 20.48 15.27 -16.65
N TYR A 39 20.90 15.55 -17.89
CA TYR A 39 21.91 16.59 -18.14
C TYR A 39 21.66 17.38 -19.42
N THR A 40 22.25 18.57 -19.48
CA THR A 40 22.37 19.39 -20.69
C THR A 40 23.73 19.13 -21.35
N GLU A 41 23.73 18.83 -22.64
CA GLU A 41 24.96 18.69 -23.43
C GLU A 41 25.40 20.04 -23.99
N ALA A 42 26.61 20.49 -23.63
CA ALA A 42 27.19 21.74 -24.12
C ALA A 42 28.01 21.57 -25.41
N SER A 43 28.48 20.37 -25.73
CA SER A 43 29.29 20.13 -26.93
C SER A 43 28.48 20.41 -28.20
N GLY A 44 28.96 21.35 -29.02
CA GLY A 44 28.24 21.82 -30.21
C GLY A 44 26.98 22.66 -29.91
N ARG A 45 26.76 23.02 -28.64
CA ARG A 45 25.55 23.68 -28.13
C ARG A 45 25.88 24.79 -27.12
N SER A 46 26.91 25.58 -27.39
CA SER A 46 27.30 26.72 -26.56
C SER A 46 26.28 27.87 -26.65
N ASN A 47 26.10 28.59 -25.53
CA ASN A 47 25.15 29.68 -25.37
C ASN A 47 23.70 29.27 -25.74
N LYS A 48 23.29 28.05 -25.39
CA LYS A 48 21.94 27.52 -25.66
C LYS A 48 21.15 27.36 -24.38
N LEU A 49 19.86 27.70 -24.48
CA LEU A 49 18.91 27.50 -23.41
C LEU A 49 18.25 26.13 -23.56
N HIS A 50 18.32 25.33 -22.51
CA HIS A 50 17.67 24.04 -22.33
C HIS A 50 16.59 24.20 -21.27
N GLN A 51 15.42 23.58 -21.50
CA GLN A 51 14.29 23.70 -20.59
C GLN A 51 13.68 22.32 -20.35
N LEU A 52 13.40 22.05 -19.08
CA LEU A 52 12.65 20.89 -18.62
C LEU A 52 11.47 21.42 -17.81
N GLU A 53 10.27 21.36 -18.37
CA GLU A 53 9.05 21.84 -17.71
C GLU A 53 8.19 20.68 -17.21
N SER A 54 7.69 20.80 -15.98
CA SER A 54 6.74 19.85 -15.40
C SER A 54 5.41 19.84 -16.14
N PRO A 55 4.63 18.75 -15.99
CA PRO A 55 3.19 18.80 -16.17
C PRO A 55 2.55 19.89 -15.31
N LEU A 56 1.30 20.22 -15.62
CA LEU A 56 0.48 21.06 -14.75
C LEU A 56 0.22 20.34 -13.43
N PHE A 57 0.33 21.07 -12.32
CA PHE A 57 -0.01 20.61 -10.98
C PHE A 57 -0.81 21.68 -10.22
N SER A 58 -1.31 21.32 -9.05
CA SER A 58 -1.96 22.25 -8.13
C SER A 58 -1.49 21.98 -6.71
N LEU A 59 -1.08 23.03 -6.00
CA LEU A 59 -0.59 22.92 -4.63
C LEU A 59 -1.66 23.45 -3.66
N GLN A 60 -1.95 22.68 -2.61
CA GLN A 60 -2.87 23.11 -1.54
C GLN A 60 -2.23 24.18 -0.63
N GLN A 61 -0.90 24.21 -0.59
CA GLN A 61 -0.07 25.12 0.19
C GLN A 61 1.34 25.17 -0.41
N ALA A 62 2.20 26.09 0.06
CA ALA A 62 3.58 26.15 -0.41
C ALA A 62 4.31 24.80 -0.18
N ALA A 63 5.17 24.43 -1.13
CA ALA A 63 5.92 23.19 -1.11
C ALA A 63 7.40 23.44 -1.34
N THR A 64 8.26 22.61 -0.80
CA THR A 64 9.70 22.59 -1.08
C THR A 64 9.98 21.63 -2.24
N LEU A 65 10.61 22.14 -3.30
CA LEU A 65 11.20 21.34 -4.35
C LEU A 65 12.68 21.14 -4.01
N SER A 66 13.08 19.90 -3.75
CA SER A 66 14.46 19.50 -3.47
C SER A 66 15.02 18.74 -4.67
N PHE A 67 16.30 18.93 -4.96
CA PHE A 67 16.98 18.29 -6.09
C PHE A 67 18.50 18.30 -5.86
N PHE A 68 19.20 17.40 -6.53
CA PHE A 68 20.65 17.43 -6.65
C PHE A 68 21.04 18.01 -8.01
N TYR A 69 22.13 18.76 -8.03
CA TYR A 69 22.66 19.34 -9.25
C TYR A 69 24.20 19.23 -9.32
N HIS A 70 24.72 19.25 -10.55
CA HIS A 70 26.16 19.25 -10.82
C HIS A 70 26.48 20.26 -11.91
N MET A 71 27.48 21.10 -11.67
CA MET A 71 27.95 22.13 -12.60
C MET A 71 29.47 22.25 -12.48
N HIS A 72 30.19 21.51 -13.32
CA HIS A 72 31.65 21.51 -13.29
C HIS A 72 32.30 21.91 -14.61
N ASP A 73 33.23 22.86 -14.55
CA ASP A 73 34.20 23.11 -15.60
C ASP A 73 35.59 23.11 -14.97
N ALA A 74 36.42 22.13 -15.33
CA ALA A 74 37.78 22.00 -14.82
C ALA A 74 38.66 23.25 -15.04
N LEU A 75 38.33 24.08 -16.04
CA LEU A 75 39.04 25.33 -16.33
C LEU A 75 38.34 26.57 -15.73
N ARG A 76 37.10 26.43 -15.26
CA ARG A 76 36.27 27.50 -14.69
C ARG A 76 36.02 28.70 -15.60
N LEU A 77 36.00 28.49 -16.91
CA LEU A 77 35.89 29.55 -17.92
C LEU A 77 34.55 29.57 -18.63
N TYR A 78 33.91 28.40 -18.78
CA TYR A 78 32.85 28.20 -19.77
C TYR A 78 31.51 27.79 -19.17
N MET A 79 31.44 27.57 -17.86
CA MET A 79 30.22 27.11 -17.21
C MET A 79 29.10 28.16 -17.26
N GLY A 80 27.92 27.70 -17.64
CA GLY A 80 26.72 28.50 -17.82
C GLY A 80 25.91 28.75 -16.55
N THR A 81 24.60 28.85 -16.69
CA THR A 81 23.65 29.15 -15.61
C THR A 81 22.54 28.12 -15.53
N LEU A 82 22.35 27.52 -14.35
CA LEU A 82 21.18 26.71 -14.03
C LEU A 82 20.19 27.56 -13.21
N SER A 83 18.91 27.45 -13.51
CA SER A 83 17.85 28.18 -12.80
C SER A 83 16.57 27.38 -12.69
N ILE A 84 15.78 27.66 -11.66
CA ILE A 84 14.45 27.10 -11.45
C ILE A 84 13.44 28.22 -11.47
N GLU A 85 12.38 28.03 -12.25
CA GLU A 85 11.28 28.97 -12.35
C GLU A 85 9.95 28.27 -12.06
N ALA A 86 9.04 28.97 -11.39
CA ALA A 86 7.67 28.54 -11.19
C ALA A 86 6.70 29.41 -12.00
N TYR A 87 5.66 28.79 -12.56
CA TYR A 87 4.61 29.47 -13.30
C TYR A 87 3.39 29.67 -12.40
N ASN A 88 2.87 30.89 -12.39
CA ASN A 88 1.56 31.25 -11.84
C ASN A 88 0.72 31.86 -12.97
N ASN A 89 -0.58 31.57 -13.04
CA ASN A 89 -1.49 32.15 -14.02
C ASN A 89 -1.59 33.68 -13.98
N GLU A 90 -1.31 34.30 -12.83
CA GLU A 90 -1.37 35.76 -12.64
C GLU A 90 -0.06 36.47 -13.02
N THR A 91 1.09 35.90 -12.64
CA THR A 91 2.40 36.56 -12.75
C THR A 91 3.32 35.94 -13.79
N GLY A 92 2.92 34.82 -14.40
CA GLY A 92 3.75 34.07 -15.34
C GLY A 92 4.93 33.36 -14.66
N TRP A 93 6.02 33.17 -15.40
CA TRP A 93 7.24 32.51 -14.92
C TRP A 93 8.06 33.44 -14.02
N THR A 94 8.37 32.97 -12.80
CA THR A 94 9.22 33.68 -11.84
C THR A 94 10.41 32.82 -11.43
N THR A 95 11.62 33.37 -11.44
CA THR A 95 12.83 32.67 -10.99
C THR A 95 12.86 32.56 -9.47
N LEU A 96 12.97 31.32 -8.98
CA LEU A 96 13.05 31.00 -7.55
C LEU A 96 14.48 30.72 -7.10
N TRP A 97 15.33 30.24 -8.00
CA TRP A 97 16.71 29.88 -7.71
C TRP A 97 17.57 29.92 -8.96
N SER A 98 18.85 30.26 -8.78
CA SER A 98 19.83 30.19 -9.85
C SER A 98 21.27 30.04 -9.33
N ARG A 99 22.12 29.37 -10.12
CA ARG A 99 23.58 29.31 -9.97
C ARG A 99 24.23 29.50 -11.33
N THR A 100 25.36 30.20 -11.33
CA THR A 100 26.15 30.52 -12.53
C THR A 100 27.61 30.19 -12.27
N GLY A 101 28.29 29.67 -13.30
CA GLY A 101 29.72 29.34 -13.22
C GLY A 101 29.99 27.98 -12.57
N ASP A 102 31.27 27.59 -12.50
CA ASP A 102 31.72 26.33 -11.88
C ASP A 102 31.32 26.28 -10.41
N GLN A 103 30.66 25.19 -10.01
CA GLN A 103 30.22 24.93 -8.64
C GLN A 103 31.07 23.82 -7.98
N GLY A 104 32.05 23.29 -8.70
CA GLY A 104 32.91 22.21 -8.24
C GLY A 104 32.51 20.83 -8.78
N ASN A 105 33.42 19.87 -8.65
CA ASN A 105 33.25 18.52 -9.16
C ASN A 105 32.62 17.59 -8.11
N SER A 106 31.43 17.94 -7.62
CA SER A 106 30.64 17.13 -6.70
C SER A 106 29.16 17.40 -6.94
N TRP A 107 28.33 16.40 -6.68
CA TRP A 107 26.88 16.63 -6.59
C TRP A 107 26.60 17.54 -5.40
N LEU A 108 25.74 18.55 -5.62
CA LEU A 108 25.32 19.51 -4.61
C LEU A 108 23.81 19.44 -4.46
N ASP A 109 23.30 19.52 -3.23
CA ASP A 109 21.87 19.60 -2.97
C ASP A 109 21.38 21.05 -3.06
N ALA A 110 20.13 21.21 -3.46
CA ALA A 110 19.43 22.48 -3.38
C ALA A 110 17.93 22.27 -3.12
N ALA A 111 17.33 23.24 -2.45
CA ALA A 111 15.92 23.27 -2.12
C ALA A 111 15.33 24.66 -2.40
N VAL A 112 14.13 24.70 -2.98
CA VAL A 112 13.42 25.94 -3.32
C VAL A 112 11.97 25.87 -2.88
N ILE A 113 11.42 26.98 -2.39
CA ILE A 113 10.01 27.07 -2.01
C ILE A 113 9.18 27.41 -3.25
N LEU A 114 8.31 26.49 -3.65
CA LEU A 114 7.23 26.69 -4.61
C LEU A 114 6.06 27.37 -3.91
N PRO A 115 5.61 28.56 -4.39
CA PRO A 115 4.40 29.19 -3.89
C PRO A 115 3.17 28.30 -4.08
N ALA A 116 2.18 28.40 -3.19
CA ALA A 116 0.91 27.66 -3.32
C ALA A 116 0.18 27.92 -4.65
N SER A 117 0.38 29.11 -5.23
CA SER A 117 -0.19 29.50 -6.52
C SER A 117 0.57 28.98 -7.74
N ALA A 118 1.68 28.25 -7.56
CA ALA A 118 2.43 27.67 -8.66
C ALA A 118 1.64 26.52 -9.31
N THR A 119 1.56 26.52 -10.63
CA THR A 119 0.87 25.51 -11.43
C THR A 119 1.77 24.75 -12.39
N LYS A 120 3.00 25.25 -12.63
CA LYS A 120 4.10 24.51 -13.29
C LYS A 120 5.43 24.90 -12.65
N VAL A 121 6.44 24.04 -12.81
CA VAL A 121 7.83 24.35 -12.52
C VAL A 121 8.70 23.99 -13.71
N ARG A 122 9.81 24.71 -13.91
CA ARG A 122 10.80 24.34 -14.90
C ARG A 122 12.22 24.54 -14.44
N PHE A 123 13.09 23.64 -14.90
CA PHE A 123 14.53 23.80 -14.85
C PHE A 123 15.00 24.41 -16.16
N LYS A 124 15.87 25.41 -16.06
CA LYS A 124 16.48 26.13 -17.19
C LYS A 124 17.99 26.05 -17.08
N GLY A 125 18.62 25.36 -18.02
CA GLY A 125 20.07 25.35 -18.18
C GLY A 125 20.47 26.20 -19.38
N LEU A 126 21.11 27.33 -19.14
CA LEU A 126 21.76 28.13 -20.17
C LEU A 126 23.23 27.72 -20.23
N THR A 127 23.66 26.99 -21.25
CA THR A 127 25.07 26.61 -21.43
C THR A 127 25.93 27.87 -21.66
N GLY A 128 27.18 27.87 -21.19
CA GLY A 128 28.09 28.97 -21.42
C GLY A 128 28.76 28.92 -22.79
N SER A 129 29.83 29.69 -22.96
CA SER A 129 30.43 29.99 -24.27
C SER A 129 31.29 28.86 -24.86
N GLY A 130 31.60 27.83 -24.07
CA GLY A 130 32.43 26.69 -24.47
C GLY A 130 31.72 25.34 -24.35
N PHE A 131 32.42 24.28 -24.72
CA PHE A 131 31.93 22.90 -24.66
C PHE A 131 31.97 22.30 -23.25
N ARG A 132 32.62 22.96 -22.27
CA ARG A 132 32.71 22.53 -20.87
C ARG A 132 31.64 23.24 -20.03
N SER A 133 30.38 22.92 -20.28
CA SER A 133 29.25 23.56 -19.62
C SER A 133 28.06 22.62 -19.39
N ASP A 134 28.34 21.34 -19.19
CA ASP A 134 27.27 20.39 -18.89
C ASP A 134 26.74 20.64 -17.48
N MET A 135 25.42 20.66 -17.38
CA MET A 135 24.70 20.81 -16.12
C MET A 135 23.85 19.58 -15.93
N ALA A 136 23.92 18.96 -14.74
CA ALA A 136 23.15 17.77 -14.44
C ALA A 136 22.20 17.99 -13.27
N LEU A 137 21.13 17.21 -13.25
CA LEU A 137 20.06 17.16 -12.26
C LEU A 137 19.78 15.71 -11.90
N ASP A 138 19.58 15.46 -10.61
CA ASP A 138 19.20 14.15 -10.09
C ASP A 138 18.30 14.27 -8.85
N ASP A 139 17.64 13.17 -8.47
CA ASP A 139 16.87 13.04 -7.22
C ASP A 139 15.87 14.19 -6.94
N VAL A 140 15.15 14.61 -7.97
CA VAL A 140 14.15 15.70 -7.88
C VAL A 140 12.91 15.22 -7.11
N SER A 141 12.57 15.90 -6.01
CA SER A 141 11.45 15.54 -5.12
C SER A 141 10.67 16.77 -4.62
N PHE A 142 9.39 16.58 -4.31
CA PHE A 142 8.52 17.59 -3.72
C PHE A 142 8.18 17.21 -2.27
N MET A 143 8.48 18.07 -1.31
CA MET A 143 8.00 17.96 0.08
C MET A 143 7.07 19.13 0.39
N GLN A 144 5.79 18.86 0.72
CA GLN A 144 4.94 19.93 1.27
C GLN A 144 5.36 20.23 2.70
N PHE A 145 5.35 21.50 3.11
CA PHE A 145 5.53 21.85 4.52
C PHE A 145 4.42 21.18 5.34
N THR A 146 4.76 20.26 6.23
CA THR A 146 3.90 20.03 7.39
C THR A 146 3.98 21.28 8.27
N PRO A 147 2.88 21.75 8.90
CA PRO A 147 2.98 22.87 9.83
C PRO A 147 4.01 22.54 10.91
N PRO A 148 4.79 23.52 11.41
CA PRO A 148 5.74 23.24 12.47
C PRO A 148 4.99 22.64 13.67
N PRO A 149 5.56 21.62 14.35
CA PRO A 149 4.97 21.15 15.59
C PRO A 149 4.85 22.35 16.54
N PRO A 150 3.76 22.44 17.33
CA PRO A 150 3.64 23.49 18.34
C PRO A 150 4.89 23.49 19.25
N PRO A 151 5.28 24.65 19.79
CA PRO A 151 6.50 24.78 20.58
C PRO A 151 6.55 23.72 21.68
N SER A 152 7.75 23.20 21.93
CA SER A 152 8.01 22.11 22.88
C SER A 152 7.27 22.36 24.19
N ALA A 153 6.35 21.45 24.53
CA ALA A 153 5.69 21.47 25.81
C ALA A 153 6.74 21.40 26.94
N PRO A 154 6.50 22.04 28.11
CA PRO A 154 7.32 21.83 29.30
C PRO A 154 7.49 20.33 29.59
N PRO A 155 8.56 19.90 30.29
CA PRO A 155 8.79 18.49 30.56
C PRO A 155 7.51 17.86 31.11
N LEU A 156 7.10 16.77 30.47
CA LEU A 156 5.84 16.11 30.74
C LEU A 156 5.73 15.85 32.25
N PRO A 157 4.58 16.15 32.88
CA PRO A 157 4.27 15.56 34.18
C PRO A 157 4.41 14.03 34.07
N PRO A 158 4.70 13.33 35.19
CA PRO A 158 4.78 11.87 35.16
C PRO A 158 3.58 11.29 34.42
N LEU A 159 3.86 10.30 33.57
CA LEU A 159 2.88 9.68 32.68
C LEU A 159 1.56 9.51 33.45
N PRO A 160 0.41 9.98 32.92
CA PRO A 160 -0.86 9.59 33.51
C PRO A 160 -0.88 8.06 33.58
N PRO A 161 -1.52 7.48 34.62
CA PRO A 161 -1.72 6.04 34.66
C PRO A 161 -2.26 5.58 33.30
N PRO A 162 -1.93 4.34 32.87
CA PRO A 162 -2.36 3.83 31.57
C PRO A 162 -3.83 4.18 31.37
N SER A 163 -4.14 4.72 30.18
CA SER A 163 -5.51 5.03 29.80
C SER A 163 -6.38 3.86 30.26
N PRO A 164 -7.51 4.11 30.96
CA PRO A 164 -8.44 3.03 31.24
C PRO A 164 -8.69 2.29 29.91
N PRO A 165 -8.84 0.95 29.94
CA PRO A 165 -9.08 0.18 28.72
C PRO A 165 -10.12 0.92 27.88
N LEU A 166 -9.84 1.09 26.58
CA LEU A 166 -10.78 1.65 25.63
C LEU A 166 -12.15 1.10 25.99
N SER A 167 -13.10 2.00 26.27
CA SER A 167 -14.47 1.58 26.51
C SER A 167 -14.86 0.59 25.41
N PRO A 168 -15.44 -0.58 25.77
CA PRO A 168 -15.76 -1.60 24.79
C PRO A 168 -16.52 -0.97 23.63
N PRO A 169 -16.28 -1.42 22.39
CA PRO A 169 -16.94 -0.88 21.22
C PRO A 169 -18.44 -0.77 21.48
N PRO A 170 -19.12 0.29 20.98
CA PRO A 170 -20.55 0.44 21.18
C PRO A 170 -21.25 -0.86 20.81
N PRO A 171 -22.22 -1.35 21.61
CA PRO A 171 -22.87 -2.61 21.34
C PRO A 171 -23.42 -2.61 19.92
N LEU A 172 -23.09 -3.66 19.16
CA LEU A 172 -23.59 -3.85 17.81
C LEU A 172 -25.13 -3.69 17.83
N PRO A 173 -25.72 -3.01 16.82
CA PRO A 173 -27.15 -2.79 16.77
C PRO A 173 -27.92 -4.12 16.92
N PRO A 174 -29.10 -4.11 17.56
CA PRO A 174 -29.90 -5.31 17.73
C PRO A 174 -30.21 -5.94 16.36
N LEU A 175 -29.95 -7.24 16.24
CA LEU A 175 -30.17 -8.00 15.01
C LEU A 175 -31.67 -8.03 14.67
N SER A 176 -32.00 -8.15 13.38
CA SER A 176 -33.39 -8.25 12.92
C SER A 176 -34.09 -9.48 13.54
N PRO A 177 -35.43 -9.47 13.65
CA PRO A 177 -36.20 -10.60 14.21
C PRO A 177 -36.07 -11.91 13.41
N ASP A 178 -35.46 -11.88 12.22
CA ASP A 178 -35.31 -13.06 11.34
C ASP A 178 -34.12 -13.95 11.71
N PHE A 179 -33.36 -13.60 12.74
CA PHE A 179 -32.23 -14.40 13.21
C PHE A 179 -32.68 -15.62 14.02
N VAL A 180 -32.22 -16.80 13.61
CA VAL A 180 -32.40 -18.05 14.35
C VAL A 180 -31.22 -18.24 15.30
N ALA A 181 -31.48 -18.39 16.60
CA ALA A 181 -30.40 -18.58 17.58
C ALA A 181 -29.83 -20.01 17.52
N ALA A 182 -28.51 -20.15 17.53
CA ALA A 182 -27.82 -21.41 17.77
C ALA A 182 -27.18 -21.38 19.15
N ALA A 183 -27.52 -22.33 20.02
CA ALA A 183 -26.99 -22.43 21.38
C ALA A 183 -25.84 -23.46 21.50
N SER A 184 -25.59 -24.25 20.45
CA SER A 184 -24.50 -25.23 20.41
C SER A 184 -23.89 -25.37 19.02
N GLU A 185 -22.70 -25.96 18.96
CA GLU A 185 -22.00 -26.23 17.70
C GLU A 185 -22.82 -27.12 16.76
N ALA A 186 -23.45 -28.16 17.29
CA ALA A 186 -24.31 -29.05 16.51
C ALA A 186 -25.52 -28.32 15.92
N GLU A 187 -26.13 -27.39 16.68
CA GLU A 187 -27.23 -26.58 16.17
C GLU A 187 -26.78 -25.62 15.07
N LEU A 188 -25.65 -24.93 15.27
CA LEU A 188 -25.07 -24.05 14.24
C LEU A 188 -24.81 -24.84 12.95
N ARG A 189 -24.19 -26.02 13.07
CA ARG A 189 -23.92 -26.91 11.94
C ARG A 189 -25.18 -27.32 11.20
N ASN A 190 -26.19 -27.80 11.92
CA ASN A 190 -27.45 -28.26 11.31
C ASN A 190 -28.19 -27.10 10.64
N LEU A 191 -28.23 -25.91 11.26
CA LEU A 191 -28.87 -24.73 10.69
C LEU A 191 -28.25 -24.31 9.35
N ILE A 192 -26.94 -24.53 9.16
CA ILE A 192 -26.25 -24.22 7.90
C ILE A 192 -26.43 -25.36 6.90
N GLN A 193 -26.23 -26.61 7.32
CA GLN A 193 -26.22 -27.77 6.42
C GLN A 193 -27.61 -28.16 5.90
N ASP A 194 -28.66 -27.93 6.71
CA ASP A 194 -30.04 -28.26 6.34
C ASP A 194 -30.78 -27.07 5.70
N ALA A 195 -30.12 -25.93 5.53
CA ALA A 195 -30.73 -24.74 4.95
C ALA A 195 -31.09 -24.92 3.47
N LEU A 196 -32.36 -24.67 3.15
CA LEU A 196 -32.90 -24.67 1.78
C LEU A 196 -33.08 -23.27 1.19
N ALA A 197 -32.82 -22.24 1.98
CA ALA A 197 -32.93 -20.83 1.64
C ALA A 197 -31.94 -20.03 2.51
N ASP A 198 -31.80 -18.74 2.21
CA ASP A 198 -30.96 -17.82 2.98
C ASP A 198 -31.27 -17.89 4.48
N VAL A 199 -30.21 -17.98 5.28
CA VAL A 199 -30.31 -18.21 6.73
C VAL A 199 -29.47 -17.19 7.48
N SER A 200 -30.08 -16.58 8.50
CA SER A 200 -29.43 -15.66 9.43
C SER A 200 -29.40 -16.29 10.81
N ILE A 201 -28.20 -16.51 11.36
CA ILE A 201 -27.97 -17.27 12.59
C ILE A 201 -27.34 -16.35 13.63
N TYR A 202 -27.94 -16.33 14.82
CA TYR A 202 -27.44 -15.59 15.96
C TYR A 202 -26.71 -16.50 16.93
N LEU A 203 -25.49 -16.11 17.29
CA LEU A 203 -24.72 -16.75 18.34
C LEU A 203 -24.79 -15.90 19.62
N PRO A 204 -25.21 -16.49 20.76
CA PRO A 204 -25.24 -15.77 22.03
C PRO A 204 -23.88 -15.16 22.39
N PRO A 205 -23.81 -13.93 22.91
CA PRO A 205 -22.56 -13.30 23.29
C PRO A 205 -21.85 -14.13 24.36
N SER A 206 -20.51 -14.17 24.31
CA SER A 206 -19.66 -14.97 25.19
C SER A 206 -19.85 -16.49 25.09
N ALA A 207 -20.69 -16.99 24.18
CA ALA A 207 -20.73 -18.42 23.89
C ALA A 207 -19.44 -18.85 23.18
N ASP A 208 -18.98 -20.06 23.49
CA ASP A 208 -17.72 -20.63 23.00
C ASP A 208 -18.01 -21.94 22.27
N PHE A 209 -17.92 -21.91 20.95
CA PHE A 209 -18.22 -23.02 20.06
C PHE A 209 -16.91 -23.68 19.62
N LYS A 210 -16.61 -24.85 20.20
CA LYS A 210 -15.46 -25.68 19.87
C LYS A 210 -15.77 -26.54 18.64
N LEU A 211 -15.13 -26.24 17.51
CA LEU A 211 -15.34 -26.97 16.26
C LEU A 211 -14.41 -28.18 16.17
N GLY A 212 -15.00 -29.37 16.05
CA GLY A 212 -14.27 -30.62 15.78
C GLY A 212 -14.03 -30.89 14.29
N SER A 213 -14.77 -30.21 13.42
CA SER A 213 -14.66 -30.28 11.96
C SER A 213 -15.20 -28.99 11.32
N GLN A 214 -14.77 -28.68 10.10
CA GLN A 214 -15.31 -27.55 9.33
C GLN A 214 -16.83 -27.67 9.17
N ILE A 215 -17.53 -26.54 9.24
CA ILE A 215 -18.94 -26.45 8.89
C ILE A 215 -19.04 -26.20 7.38
N SER A 216 -19.59 -27.18 6.67
CA SER A 216 -19.72 -27.12 5.20
C SER A 216 -21.02 -26.45 4.77
N CYS A 217 -20.96 -25.64 3.71
CA CYS A 217 -22.13 -25.16 2.98
C CYS A 217 -21.93 -25.39 1.47
N SER A 218 -22.85 -26.13 0.85
CA SER A 218 -22.79 -26.51 -0.57
C SER A 218 -24.01 -26.08 -1.38
N SER A 219 -25.03 -25.54 -0.72
CA SER A 219 -26.20 -24.94 -1.38
C SER A 219 -25.89 -23.51 -1.82
N SER A 220 -26.37 -23.09 -2.97
CA SER A 220 -26.28 -21.69 -3.43
C SER A 220 -27.28 -20.83 -2.65
N ILE A 221 -26.90 -20.47 -1.42
CA ILE A 221 -27.66 -19.66 -0.47
C ILE A 221 -26.74 -18.64 0.20
N ASN A 222 -27.32 -17.63 0.83
CA ASN A 222 -26.60 -16.69 1.69
C ASN A 222 -26.72 -17.10 3.16
N VAL A 223 -25.59 -17.36 3.80
CA VAL A 223 -25.48 -17.68 5.23
C VAL A 223 -24.92 -16.47 5.96
N THR A 224 -25.64 -15.96 6.94
CA THR A 224 -25.13 -14.93 7.87
C THR A 224 -25.00 -15.53 9.26
N VAL A 225 -23.81 -15.49 9.85
CA VAL A 225 -23.57 -15.84 11.24
C VAL A 225 -23.13 -14.58 11.98
N ALA A 226 -23.92 -14.16 12.95
CA ALA A 226 -23.65 -12.92 13.68
C ALA A 226 -23.73 -13.12 15.19
N SER A 227 -22.98 -12.30 15.92
CA SER A 227 -23.16 -12.11 17.36
C SER A 227 -23.27 -10.63 17.70
N SER A 228 -23.45 -10.32 18.99
CA SER A 228 -23.59 -8.98 19.53
C SER A 228 -22.77 -8.83 20.81
N GLY A 229 -22.64 -7.60 21.32
CA GLY A 229 -21.85 -7.33 22.54
C GLY A 229 -20.38 -7.72 22.37
N GLU A 230 -19.86 -8.51 23.30
CA GLU A 230 -18.49 -9.06 23.28
C GLU A 230 -18.24 -10.06 22.13
N GLY A 231 -19.29 -10.49 21.43
CA GLY A 231 -19.22 -11.49 20.38
C GLY A 231 -19.21 -12.93 20.91
N ALA A 232 -19.44 -13.87 20.01
CA ALA A 232 -19.33 -15.31 20.26
C ALA A 232 -18.01 -15.83 19.67
N THR A 233 -17.42 -16.81 20.36
CA THR A 233 -16.17 -17.44 19.93
C THR A 233 -16.45 -18.67 19.08
N LEU A 234 -15.88 -18.72 17.87
CA LEU A 234 -15.75 -19.92 17.07
C LEU A 234 -14.28 -20.35 17.12
N ASP A 235 -14.01 -21.50 17.74
CA ASP A 235 -12.65 -21.98 18.00
C ASP A 235 -12.38 -23.29 17.24
N GLY A 236 -11.43 -23.24 16.30
CA GLY A 236 -10.98 -24.40 15.53
C GLY A 236 -10.04 -25.34 16.30
N GLN A 237 -9.65 -24.96 17.52
CA GLN A 237 -8.85 -25.76 18.46
C GLN A 237 -7.49 -26.21 17.90
N GLU A 238 -6.95 -25.49 16.90
CA GLU A 238 -5.76 -25.87 16.12
C GLU A 238 -5.89 -27.23 15.41
N GLN A 239 -7.13 -27.75 15.30
CA GLN A 239 -7.43 -29.08 14.76
C GLN A 239 -8.32 -29.00 13.53
N SER A 240 -9.11 -27.94 13.39
CA SER A 240 -10.01 -27.76 12.26
C SER A 240 -10.08 -26.31 11.80
N GLY A 241 -10.34 -26.11 10.51
CA GLY A 241 -10.82 -24.82 10.02
C GLY A 241 -12.26 -24.59 10.48
N LEU A 242 -12.78 -23.37 10.31
CA LEU A 242 -14.13 -23.07 10.78
C LEU A 242 -15.21 -23.40 9.73
N PHE A 243 -15.02 -22.94 8.48
CA PHE A 243 -16.01 -23.08 7.41
C PHE A 243 -15.38 -23.60 6.11
N TYR A 244 -16.17 -24.37 5.36
CA TYR A 244 -15.88 -24.81 4.00
C TYR A 244 -17.08 -24.50 3.10
N LEU A 245 -16.86 -23.76 2.03
CA LEU A 245 -17.90 -23.28 1.12
C LEU A 245 -17.66 -23.80 -0.29
N GLU A 246 -18.72 -24.30 -0.90
CA GLU A 246 -18.76 -24.72 -2.29
C GLU A 246 -20.15 -24.46 -2.89
N GLY A 247 -20.33 -24.76 -4.18
CA GLY A 247 -21.65 -24.75 -4.83
C GLY A 247 -22.33 -23.38 -4.85
N GLY A 248 -21.54 -22.30 -4.84
CA GLY A 248 -22.06 -20.93 -4.84
C GLY A 248 -22.63 -20.44 -3.50
N CYS A 249 -22.32 -21.10 -2.38
CA CYS A 249 -22.70 -20.62 -1.04
C CYS A 249 -21.94 -19.35 -0.65
N SER A 250 -22.63 -18.31 -0.19
CA SER A 250 -22.03 -17.09 0.35
C SER A 250 -22.09 -17.08 1.87
N LEU A 251 -21.05 -16.53 2.53
CA LEU A 251 -20.95 -16.48 3.99
C LEU A 251 -20.60 -15.08 4.49
N THR A 252 -21.41 -14.57 5.41
CA THR A 252 -21.14 -13.34 6.17
C THR A 252 -20.92 -13.67 7.64
N LEU A 253 -19.76 -13.32 8.18
CA LEU A 253 -19.38 -13.46 9.59
C LEU A 253 -19.33 -12.07 10.23
N ARG A 254 -20.13 -11.84 11.27
CA ARG A 254 -20.26 -10.50 11.87
C ARG A 254 -20.19 -10.47 13.39
N GLY A 255 -19.33 -9.63 13.96
CA GLY A 255 -19.25 -9.46 15.41
C GLY A 255 -18.77 -10.72 16.13
N LEU A 256 -17.89 -11.51 15.49
CA LEU A 256 -17.43 -12.80 16.00
C LEU A 256 -15.98 -12.75 16.44
N ILE A 257 -15.62 -13.66 17.34
CA ILE A 257 -14.24 -13.97 17.71
C ILE A 257 -13.89 -15.29 17.00
N LEU A 258 -13.02 -15.25 15.99
CA LEU A 258 -12.66 -16.38 15.15
C LEU A 258 -11.22 -16.79 15.47
N VAL A 259 -11.03 -17.96 16.10
CA VAL A 259 -9.73 -18.32 16.68
C VAL A 259 -9.27 -19.74 16.37
N ASN A 260 -7.95 -19.91 16.33
CA ASN A 260 -7.26 -21.21 16.22
C ASN A 260 -7.76 -22.11 15.08
N GLY A 261 -8.31 -21.51 14.02
CA GLY A 261 -8.75 -22.23 12.84
C GLY A 261 -7.54 -22.81 12.12
N ARG A 262 -7.50 -24.12 11.87
CA ARG A 262 -6.37 -24.78 11.20
C ARG A 262 -6.81 -25.77 10.14
N ALA A 263 -6.52 -25.45 8.88
CA ALA A 263 -6.95 -26.24 7.73
C ALA A 263 -5.86 -26.37 6.65
N ALA A 264 -6.12 -27.20 5.63
CA ALA A 264 -5.28 -27.26 4.43
C ALA A 264 -5.18 -25.89 3.75
N GLN A 265 -6.35 -25.31 3.49
CA GLN A 265 -6.56 -23.97 2.94
C GLN A 265 -7.60 -23.29 3.82
N GLY A 266 -7.50 -21.97 4.02
CA GLY A 266 -8.54 -21.21 4.70
C GLY A 266 -8.72 -21.60 6.17
N GLY A 267 -7.89 -21.08 7.07
CA GLY A 267 -8.00 -21.38 8.50
C GLY A 267 -9.38 -21.00 9.09
N VAL A 268 -9.97 -19.90 8.62
CA VAL A 268 -11.35 -19.52 8.94
C VAL A 268 -12.31 -20.03 7.85
N VAL A 269 -12.08 -19.65 6.59
CA VAL A 269 -12.96 -20.01 5.47
C VAL A 269 -12.14 -20.53 4.30
N TYR A 270 -12.50 -21.72 3.83
CA TYR A 270 -12.09 -22.18 2.50
C TYR A 270 -13.27 -22.09 1.53
N ALA A 271 -13.13 -21.26 0.49
CA ALA A 271 -14.11 -21.05 -0.57
C ALA A 271 -13.59 -21.65 -1.89
N SER A 272 -14.29 -22.65 -2.40
CA SER A 272 -13.96 -23.38 -3.63
C SER A 272 -15.17 -23.42 -4.56
N GLY A 273 -15.22 -22.55 -5.57
CA GLY A 273 -16.42 -22.33 -6.38
C GLY A 273 -17.61 -21.85 -5.54
N ALA A 274 -17.32 -21.05 -4.50
CA ALA A 274 -18.30 -20.50 -3.57
C ALA A 274 -18.80 -19.11 -4.01
N GLY A 275 -19.79 -18.58 -3.30
CA GLY A 275 -20.22 -17.19 -3.41
C GLY A 275 -19.25 -16.24 -2.68
N ASP A 276 -19.79 -15.13 -2.17
CA ASP A 276 -19.00 -14.09 -1.50
C ASP A 276 -18.69 -14.47 -0.04
N VAL A 277 -17.52 -14.06 0.45
CA VAL A 277 -17.09 -14.23 1.84
C VAL A 277 -16.85 -12.86 2.47
N GLU A 278 -17.62 -12.54 3.51
CA GLU A 278 -17.52 -11.27 4.23
C GLU A 278 -17.22 -11.49 5.72
N ILE A 279 -16.21 -10.79 6.24
CA ILE A 279 -15.89 -10.73 7.67
C ILE A 279 -16.02 -9.28 8.12
N ILE A 280 -16.94 -9.01 9.04
CA ILE A 280 -17.36 -7.67 9.43
C ILE A 280 -17.28 -7.49 10.93
N ASP A 281 -16.69 -6.39 11.40
CA ASP A 281 -16.64 -6.01 12.81
C ASP A 281 -16.21 -7.18 13.74
N SER A 282 -15.26 -8.01 13.28
CA SER A 282 -14.88 -9.26 13.93
C SER A 282 -13.40 -9.26 14.35
N ASP A 283 -13.05 -10.15 15.26
CA ASP A 283 -11.68 -10.33 15.76
C ASP A 283 -11.17 -11.73 15.38
N VAL A 284 -10.14 -11.79 14.55
CA VAL A 284 -9.58 -13.02 14.00
C VAL A 284 -8.17 -13.23 14.53
N ARG A 285 -7.92 -14.33 15.24
CA ARG A 285 -6.62 -14.58 15.88
C ARG A 285 -6.11 -16.00 15.68
N ASP A 286 -4.82 -16.12 15.44
CA ASP A 286 -4.09 -17.39 15.46
C ASP A 286 -4.66 -18.47 14.50
N CYS A 287 -5.32 -18.04 13.43
CA CYS A 287 -5.80 -18.92 12.38
C CYS A 287 -4.68 -19.22 11.38
N SER A 288 -4.56 -20.49 10.96
CA SER A 288 -3.49 -20.94 10.08
C SER A 288 -3.96 -21.87 8.97
N ALA A 289 -3.25 -21.83 7.84
CA ALA A 289 -3.42 -22.78 6.75
C ALA A 289 -2.08 -23.44 6.40
N TYR A 290 -2.12 -24.75 6.12
CA TYR A 290 -0.93 -25.49 5.71
C TYR A 290 -0.37 -24.99 4.37
N THR A 291 -1.24 -24.53 3.45
CA THR A 291 -0.82 -24.05 2.14
C THR A 291 -1.17 -22.58 1.93
N SER A 292 -2.46 -22.22 1.90
CA SER A 292 -2.87 -20.88 1.48
C SER A 292 -4.05 -20.33 2.27
N GLY A 293 -4.04 -19.01 2.50
CA GLY A 293 -5.14 -18.29 3.15
C GLY A 293 -5.25 -18.63 4.63
N GLY A 294 -4.44 -18.00 5.47
CA GLY A 294 -4.49 -18.26 6.92
C GLY A 294 -5.85 -17.92 7.53
N VAL A 295 -6.56 -16.94 6.96
CA VAL A 295 -7.96 -16.64 7.28
C VAL A 295 -8.87 -17.14 6.17
N VAL A 296 -8.77 -16.58 4.97
CA VAL A 296 -9.61 -16.94 3.82
C VAL A 296 -8.75 -17.45 2.67
N SER A 297 -9.11 -18.60 2.11
CA SER A 297 -8.62 -19.05 0.80
C SER A 297 -9.79 -19.13 -0.17
N ALA A 298 -9.73 -18.39 -1.27
CA ALA A 298 -10.75 -18.39 -2.31
C ALA A 298 -10.14 -18.83 -3.66
N ASP A 299 -10.71 -19.88 -4.24
CA ASP A 299 -10.30 -20.40 -5.55
C ASP A 299 -11.48 -20.88 -6.42
N GLN A 300 -11.18 -21.36 -7.63
CA GLN A 300 -12.15 -21.97 -8.56
C GLN A 300 -13.32 -21.06 -8.95
N ASN A 301 -13.05 -19.79 -9.27
CA ASN A 301 -14.06 -18.78 -9.60
C ASN A 301 -15.02 -18.50 -8.43
N SER A 302 -14.53 -18.58 -7.20
CA SER A 302 -15.28 -18.11 -6.03
C SER A 302 -15.58 -16.61 -6.11
N GLY A 303 -16.59 -16.16 -5.37
CA GLY A 303 -16.98 -14.76 -5.24
C GLY A 303 -15.92 -13.85 -4.60
N ALA A 304 -16.35 -12.64 -4.23
CA ALA A 304 -15.52 -11.63 -3.60
C ALA A 304 -15.17 -12.01 -2.14
N VAL A 305 -14.02 -11.52 -1.67
CA VAL A 305 -13.59 -11.64 -0.27
C VAL A 305 -13.47 -10.24 0.33
N SER A 306 -14.19 -9.98 1.42
CA SER A 306 -14.21 -8.69 2.10
C SER A 306 -13.92 -8.83 3.59
N ILE A 307 -13.02 -7.99 4.11
CA ILE A 307 -12.74 -7.85 5.54
C ILE A 307 -12.93 -6.37 5.92
N ARG A 308 -13.89 -6.06 6.80
CA ARG A 308 -14.23 -4.69 7.15
C ARG A 308 -14.38 -4.48 8.65
N GLY A 309 -13.89 -3.36 9.18
CA GLY A 309 -14.07 -3.01 10.59
C GLY A 309 -13.43 -4.01 11.57
N SER A 310 -12.51 -4.85 11.10
CA SER A 310 -12.09 -6.06 11.81
C SER A 310 -10.64 -5.98 12.27
N THR A 311 -10.28 -6.78 13.27
CA THR A 311 -8.89 -6.98 13.70
C THR A 311 -8.44 -8.37 13.31
N VAL A 312 -7.28 -8.48 12.66
CA VAL A 312 -6.67 -9.76 12.26
C VAL A 312 -5.27 -9.84 12.83
N THR A 313 -5.00 -10.83 13.68
CA THR A 313 -3.74 -10.94 14.40
C THR A 313 -3.16 -12.34 14.31
N GLY A 314 -1.85 -12.46 14.08
CA GLY A 314 -1.12 -13.74 14.21
C GLY A 314 -1.52 -14.83 13.20
N CYS A 315 -2.32 -14.50 12.19
CA CYS A 315 -2.77 -15.48 11.20
C CYS A 315 -1.66 -15.84 10.20
N SER A 316 -1.58 -17.10 9.78
CA SER A 316 -0.46 -17.57 8.95
C SER A 316 -0.80 -18.58 7.86
N ALA A 317 -0.02 -18.60 6.79
CA ALA A 317 -0.12 -19.60 5.73
C ALA A 317 1.26 -20.19 5.38
N GLY A 318 1.32 -21.50 5.18
CA GLY A 318 2.58 -22.18 4.85
C GLY A 318 3.21 -21.70 3.54
N THR A 319 2.40 -21.27 2.57
CA THR A 319 2.88 -20.82 1.25
C THR A 319 2.44 -19.39 0.96
N SER A 320 1.17 -19.05 1.09
CA SER A 320 0.67 -17.80 0.49
C SER A 320 -0.56 -17.20 1.16
N GLY A 321 -0.60 -15.87 1.24
CA GLY A 321 -1.74 -15.15 1.77
C GLY A 321 -1.95 -15.47 3.24
N GLY A 322 -1.15 -14.89 4.14
CA GLY A 322 -1.26 -15.14 5.57
C GLY A 322 -2.64 -14.78 6.15
N VAL A 323 -3.36 -13.87 5.47
CA VAL A 323 -4.76 -13.57 5.74
C VAL A 323 -5.63 -14.03 4.59
N VAL A 324 -5.47 -13.45 3.40
CA VAL A 324 -6.27 -13.77 2.22
C VAL A 324 -5.41 -14.35 1.11
N ASN A 325 -5.81 -15.50 0.58
CA ASN A 325 -5.32 -16.01 -0.70
C ASN A 325 -6.47 -16.07 -1.70
N ALA A 326 -6.37 -15.28 -2.76
CA ALA A 326 -7.32 -15.19 -3.86
C ALA A 326 -6.67 -15.68 -5.17
N TYR A 327 -7.24 -16.74 -5.76
CA TYR A 327 -6.70 -17.34 -6.98
C TYR A 327 -7.83 -17.65 -7.97
N TYR A 328 -7.91 -16.87 -9.05
CA TYR A 328 -9.08 -16.89 -9.95
C TYR A 328 -10.38 -16.72 -9.16
N SER A 329 -10.51 -15.63 -8.40
CA SER A 329 -11.70 -15.31 -7.62
C SER A 329 -12.19 -13.88 -7.89
N GLY A 330 -13.31 -13.52 -7.25
CA GLY A 330 -13.82 -12.16 -7.21
C GLY A 330 -12.88 -11.17 -6.50
N ALA A 331 -13.37 -9.95 -6.34
CA ALA A 331 -12.59 -8.83 -5.81
C ALA A 331 -12.15 -9.11 -4.37
N VAL A 332 -10.99 -8.59 -3.98
CA VAL A 332 -10.53 -8.63 -2.58
C VAL A 332 -10.62 -7.23 -2.01
N SER A 333 -11.24 -7.07 -0.85
CA SER A 333 -11.27 -5.77 -0.16
C SER A 333 -10.96 -5.89 1.32
N ILE A 334 -10.15 -4.95 1.82
CA ILE A 334 -9.88 -4.80 3.25
C ILE A 334 -10.06 -3.32 3.62
N SER A 335 -10.93 -3.03 4.57
CA SER A 335 -11.23 -1.64 4.93
C SER A 335 -11.48 -1.39 6.41
N GLY A 336 -11.03 -0.23 6.93
CA GLY A 336 -11.24 0.18 8.31
C GLY A 336 -10.79 -0.88 9.33
N SER A 337 -9.70 -1.59 9.05
CA SER A 337 -9.28 -2.80 9.77
C SER A 337 -7.84 -2.69 10.24
N ASN A 338 -7.45 -3.51 11.22
CA ASN A 338 -6.06 -3.62 11.67
C ASN A 338 -5.55 -5.04 11.41
N VAL A 339 -4.38 -5.15 10.76
CA VAL A 339 -3.78 -6.45 10.42
C VAL A 339 -2.35 -6.49 10.95
N SER A 340 -2.10 -7.37 11.91
CA SER A 340 -0.82 -7.42 12.60
C SER A 340 -0.24 -8.81 12.82
N GLY A 341 1.08 -8.94 12.68
CA GLY A 341 1.80 -10.18 12.95
C GLY A 341 1.39 -11.35 12.04
N CYS A 342 0.76 -11.09 10.89
CA CYS A 342 0.37 -12.13 9.95
C CYS A 342 1.54 -12.55 9.05
N SER A 343 1.54 -13.80 8.57
CA SER A 343 2.67 -14.29 7.77
C SER A 343 2.35 -15.31 6.68
N ALA A 344 3.15 -15.31 5.62
CA ALA A 344 3.13 -16.35 4.59
C ALA A 344 4.54 -16.88 4.32
N GLY A 345 4.68 -18.19 4.10
CA GLY A 345 6.00 -18.78 3.84
C GLY A 345 6.65 -18.35 2.53
N SER A 346 5.87 -17.99 1.50
CA SER A 346 6.39 -17.52 0.21
C SER A 346 5.90 -16.11 -0.11
N ASP A 347 4.60 -15.94 -0.37
CA ASP A 347 4.08 -14.77 -1.06
C ASP A 347 2.91 -14.13 -0.33
N GLY A 348 2.94 -12.81 -0.16
CA GLY A 348 1.82 -12.05 0.37
C GLY A 348 1.55 -12.36 1.83
N GLY A 349 2.32 -11.75 2.73
CA GLY A 349 2.20 -12.01 4.17
C GLY A 349 0.80 -11.71 4.73
N VAL A 350 0.06 -10.82 4.05
CA VAL A 350 -1.37 -10.59 4.30
C VAL A 350 -2.21 -11.08 3.13
N VAL A 351 -2.05 -10.48 1.94
CA VAL A 351 -2.85 -10.80 0.76
C VAL A 351 -1.96 -11.34 -0.36
N ARG A 352 -2.34 -12.49 -0.90
CA ARG A 352 -1.93 -12.91 -2.25
C ARG A 352 -3.15 -12.91 -3.16
N ALA A 353 -3.06 -12.22 -4.29
CA ALA A 353 -4.13 -12.22 -5.31
C ALA A 353 -3.54 -12.47 -6.71
N TYR A 354 -4.06 -13.47 -7.42
CA TYR A 354 -3.59 -13.86 -8.75
C TYR A 354 -4.76 -14.03 -9.71
N ASN A 355 -4.70 -13.36 -10.87
CA ASN A 355 -5.73 -13.42 -11.92
C ASN A 355 -7.15 -13.24 -11.37
N SER A 356 -7.30 -12.36 -10.37
CA SER A 356 -8.56 -12.09 -9.69
C SER A 356 -9.04 -10.67 -10.02
N GLU A 357 -10.33 -10.42 -9.83
CA GLU A 357 -10.94 -9.09 -9.91
C GLU A 357 -10.24 -8.10 -8.95
N PRO A 358 -10.45 -6.77 -9.10
CA PRO A 358 -9.63 -5.75 -8.44
C PRO A 358 -9.49 -5.88 -6.92
N LEU A 359 -8.31 -5.51 -6.41
CA LEU A 359 -8.04 -5.34 -4.98
C LEU A 359 -8.37 -3.91 -4.54
N SER A 360 -9.02 -3.75 -3.38
CA SER A 360 -9.24 -2.43 -2.75
C SER A 360 -8.85 -2.44 -1.28
N ILE A 361 -7.94 -1.54 -0.88
CA ILE A 361 -7.50 -1.36 0.50
C ILE A 361 -7.81 0.09 0.94
N ALA A 362 -8.51 0.26 2.06
CA ALA A 362 -8.94 1.59 2.53
C ALA A 362 -8.92 1.73 4.05
N GLY A 363 -8.08 2.59 4.62
CA GLY A 363 -8.10 2.83 6.08
C GLY A 363 -7.62 1.62 6.88
N VAL A 364 -6.48 1.02 6.48
CA VAL A 364 -5.97 -0.22 7.08
C VAL A 364 -4.56 -0.02 7.62
N ASP A 365 -4.33 -0.45 8.84
CA ASP A 365 -3.00 -0.49 9.45
C ASP A 365 -2.38 -1.88 9.30
N PHE A 366 -1.23 -1.97 8.62
CA PHE A 366 -0.46 -3.20 8.47
C PHE A 366 0.82 -3.14 9.31
N THR A 367 0.89 -3.96 10.36
CA THR A 367 2.02 -3.95 11.30
C THR A 367 2.68 -5.32 11.45
N ASP A 368 4.01 -5.39 11.42
CA ASP A 368 4.78 -6.61 11.72
C ASP A 368 4.45 -7.85 10.86
N ASN A 369 3.92 -7.66 9.64
CA ASN A 369 3.57 -8.75 8.73
C ASN A 369 4.79 -9.25 7.95
N LYS A 370 4.80 -10.55 7.60
CA LYS A 370 6.00 -11.22 7.04
C LYS A 370 5.74 -12.13 5.85
N ALA A 371 6.63 -12.10 4.87
CA ALA A 371 6.70 -13.11 3.80
C ALA A 371 8.09 -13.22 3.18
N ASN A 372 8.33 -14.14 2.24
CA ASN A 372 9.54 -14.11 1.43
C ASN A 372 9.46 -13.05 0.32
N SER A 373 8.29 -12.86 -0.28
CA SER A 373 8.04 -11.81 -1.27
C SER A 373 6.69 -11.11 -1.04
N GLY A 374 6.73 -9.79 -0.89
CA GLY A 374 5.56 -8.98 -0.57
C GLY A 374 5.08 -9.28 0.86
N SER A 375 5.67 -8.61 1.85
CA SER A 375 5.33 -8.87 3.27
C SER A 375 3.88 -8.54 3.61
N VAL A 376 3.22 -7.70 2.83
CA VAL A 376 1.79 -7.42 2.95
C VAL A 376 1.05 -7.89 1.71
N LEU A 377 1.41 -7.37 0.53
CA LEU A 377 0.68 -7.66 -0.71
C LEU A 377 1.58 -8.35 -1.73
N HIS A 378 1.08 -9.42 -2.36
CA HIS A 378 1.67 -10.01 -3.55
C HIS A 378 0.59 -10.24 -4.61
N LEU A 379 0.62 -9.42 -5.66
CA LEU A 379 -0.47 -9.32 -6.64
C LEU A 379 0.03 -9.66 -8.04
N SER A 380 -0.78 -10.35 -8.83
CA SER A 380 -0.46 -10.64 -10.24
C SER A 380 -1.69 -10.51 -11.13
N SER A 381 -1.60 -9.64 -12.13
CA SER A 381 -2.71 -9.34 -13.07
C SER A 381 -4.00 -8.89 -12.36
N THR A 382 -3.88 -8.15 -11.26
CA THR A 382 -4.98 -7.65 -10.43
C THR A 382 -4.87 -6.14 -10.29
N PRO A 383 -5.73 -5.34 -10.95
CA PRO A 383 -5.82 -3.91 -10.72
C PRO A 383 -6.07 -3.64 -9.24
N SER A 384 -5.39 -2.66 -8.66
CA SER A 384 -5.41 -2.46 -7.21
C SER A 384 -5.56 -1.01 -6.85
N SER A 385 -6.41 -0.68 -5.88
CA SER A 385 -6.48 0.65 -5.26
C SER A 385 -6.11 0.58 -3.78
N ILE A 386 -5.27 1.51 -3.33
CA ILE A 386 -4.87 1.61 -1.92
C ILE A 386 -5.03 3.05 -1.47
N SER A 387 -5.78 3.26 -0.38
CA SER A 387 -6.05 4.58 0.21
C SER A 387 -5.97 4.54 1.72
N ASP A 388 -5.44 5.59 2.34
CA ASP A 388 -5.36 5.76 3.79
C ASP A 388 -4.84 4.52 4.55
N ALA A 389 -3.84 3.83 3.99
CA ALA A 389 -3.25 2.64 4.59
C ALA A 389 -1.86 2.93 5.16
N SER A 390 -1.52 2.32 6.30
CA SER A 390 -0.20 2.43 6.93
C SER A 390 0.56 1.09 6.88
N PHE A 391 1.88 1.17 6.74
CA PHE A 391 2.76 0.01 6.64
C PHE A 391 3.94 0.18 7.61
N THR A 392 3.88 -0.48 8.76
CA THR A 392 4.88 -0.33 9.83
C THR A 392 5.56 -1.66 10.12
N ALA A 393 6.90 -1.68 10.11
CA ALA A 393 7.71 -2.84 10.51
C ALA A 393 7.38 -4.17 9.79
N ASN A 394 6.81 -4.11 8.59
CA ASN A 394 6.58 -5.29 7.77
C ASN A 394 7.89 -5.76 7.12
N ILE A 395 8.15 -7.06 7.10
CA ILE A 395 9.45 -7.63 6.71
C ILE A 395 9.25 -8.67 5.62
N ALA A 396 9.85 -8.43 4.45
CA ALA A 396 9.94 -9.43 3.40
C ALA A 396 11.39 -9.92 3.20
N GLY A 397 11.56 -11.18 2.82
CA GLY A 397 12.86 -11.73 2.44
C GLY A 397 13.51 -11.01 1.26
N ASP A 398 12.70 -10.50 0.33
CA ASP A 398 13.12 -9.66 -0.80
C ASP A 398 13.16 -8.15 -0.49
N GLY A 399 12.82 -7.76 0.74
CA GLY A 399 12.78 -6.36 1.17
C GLY A 399 11.60 -5.56 0.62
N VAL A 400 10.61 -6.19 -0.01
CA VAL A 400 9.45 -5.53 -0.62
C VAL A 400 8.18 -5.76 0.21
N THR A 401 7.50 -4.68 0.61
CA THR A 401 6.23 -4.73 1.35
C THR A 401 5.07 -5.08 0.42
N ILE A 402 5.05 -4.48 -0.76
CA ILE A 402 3.99 -4.62 -1.75
C ILE A 402 4.60 -5.01 -3.08
N GLN A 403 4.37 -6.23 -3.54
CA GLN A 403 4.88 -6.75 -4.80
C GLN A 403 3.72 -6.85 -5.81
N THR A 404 3.85 -6.24 -6.99
CA THR A 404 2.93 -6.48 -8.11
C THR A 404 3.63 -6.98 -9.36
N LEU A 405 3.00 -7.97 -9.99
CA LEU A 405 3.40 -8.54 -11.27
C LEU A 405 2.35 -8.14 -12.31
N ASN A 406 2.79 -7.45 -13.36
CA ASN A 406 1.96 -7.08 -14.51
C ASN A 406 0.71 -6.23 -14.17
N SER A 407 0.71 -5.49 -13.06
CA SER A 407 -0.42 -4.64 -12.63
C SER A 407 0.09 -3.34 -12.02
N LEU A 408 -0.65 -2.25 -12.23
CA LEU A 408 -0.42 -0.98 -11.55
C LEU A 408 -1.29 -0.89 -10.31
N ILE A 409 -0.77 -0.23 -9.28
CA ILE A 409 -1.53 0.19 -8.10
C ILE A 409 -1.94 1.65 -8.28
N ASP A 410 -3.24 1.92 -8.17
CA ASP A 410 -3.79 3.25 -7.99
C ASP A 410 -3.71 3.64 -6.51
N TRP A 411 -2.95 4.69 -6.22
CA TRP A 411 -2.71 5.15 -4.86
C TRP A 411 -3.61 6.34 -4.55
N GLY A 412 -4.68 6.09 -3.79
CA GLY A 412 -5.57 7.11 -3.24
C GLY A 412 -5.05 7.75 -1.94
N CYS A 413 -3.73 7.80 -1.72
CA CYS A 413 -3.16 8.37 -0.50
C CYS A 413 -2.99 9.89 -0.59
N ARG A 414 -3.33 10.57 0.52
CA ARG A 414 -2.67 11.83 0.89
C ARG A 414 -1.26 11.50 1.39
N LEU A 415 -0.25 11.89 0.61
CA LEU A 415 1.19 11.94 0.95
C LEU A 415 1.99 10.63 0.78
N GLY A 416 2.87 10.62 -0.23
CA GLY A 416 4.30 10.50 0.08
C GLY A 416 4.95 9.11 0.16
N SER A 417 4.68 8.19 -0.77
CA SER A 417 5.64 7.13 -1.14
C SER A 417 5.22 6.49 -2.46
N TRP A 418 5.98 6.75 -3.52
CA TRP A 418 5.65 6.32 -4.87
C TRP A 418 6.50 5.13 -5.26
N MET A 419 5.91 3.94 -5.33
CA MET A 419 6.42 2.87 -6.19
C MET A 419 5.24 2.16 -6.86
N PRO A 420 5.06 2.29 -8.18
CA PRO A 420 3.88 1.79 -8.89
C PRO A 420 3.77 0.26 -8.93
N ARG A 421 4.84 -0.46 -8.53
CA ARG A 421 4.92 -1.94 -8.57
C ARG A 421 5.61 -2.61 -7.37
N LYS A 422 6.36 -1.87 -6.55
CA LYS A 422 7.17 -2.41 -5.44
C LYS A 422 7.24 -1.43 -4.29
N GLY A 423 6.40 -1.53 -3.27
CA GLY A 423 6.38 -0.63 -2.10
C GLY A 423 7.22 -1.16 -0.94
#